data_AF-A0A167NZ16-F1
#
_entry.id   AF-A0A167NZ16-F1
#
_cell.length_a   1.000
_cell.length_b   1.000
_cell.length_c   1.000
_cell.angle_alpha   90.00
_cell.angle_beta   90.00
_cell.angle_gamma   90.00
#
_symmetry.space_group_name_H-M   'P 1'
#
loop_
_entity.id
_entity.type
_entity.pdbx_description
1 polymer ?
#
loop_
_entity_poly.entity_id
_entity_poly.type
_entity_poly.pdbx_seq_one_letter_code
_entity_poly.pdbx_strand_id
1 'polypeptide(L)'
;MQHKLHITGNKRLSVRASILAIGAILLSACASSDLATQKVNSQQVNAHCVGQVDQHSNLKLLPNAHIPEGVVQPVGQGGLCTAQVFVATEDVTIWRAWNSEYNGSKLGKWWTFNKPLGSISKYRRENVICPSYSPLDMLVSCKLKAGTEVVIGPGQSAQCSEYFTYPASKTNQIYVADAKNSVTECQTYDGRFSWQTEPTQKVQATDSKLQ
;
A
#
# COMPACT_ATOMS: atom_id res chain seq x y z
N MET A 1 18.87 16.60 62.39
CA MET A 1 17.49 17.11 62.50
C MET A 1 16.62 16.14 61.69
N GLN A 2 16.16 15.01 62.24
CA GLN A 2 14.92 14.86 63.01
C GLN A 2 13.80 15.82 62.58
N HIS A 3 12.77 15.30 61.91
CA HIS A 3 11.40 15.16 62.45
C HIS A 3 10.48 14.56 61.37
N LYS A 4 9.93 13.36 61.62
CA LYS A 4 8.54 13.04 62.04
C LYS A 4 7.52 13.14 60.90
N LEU A 5 6.99 12.03 60.38
CA LEU A 5 5.83 11.25 60.88
C LEU A 5 4.57 12.10 61.10
N HIS A 6 3.50 11.80 60.34
CA HIS A 6 2.08 11.74 60.75
C HIS A 6 1.19 11.70 59.48
N ILE A 7 0.00 11.12 59.42
CA ILE A 7 -0.74 10.13 60.22
C ILE A 7 -1.92 9.66 59.33
N THR A 8 -2.38 8.46 59.63
CA THR A 8 -3.62 7.78 59.23
C THR A 8 -4.92 8.61 59.41
N GLY A 9 -6.00 8.28 58.68
CA GLY A 9 -7.30 8.86 59.04
C GLY A 9 -8.51 8.52 58.17
N ASN A 10 -9.00 7.29 58.30
CA ASN A 10 -10.31 6.82 57.83
C ASN A 10 -11.47 7.43 58.67
N LYS A 11 -12.66 7.68 58.09
CA LYS A 11 -14.00 7.71 58.74
C LYS A 11 -15.09 8.07 57.71
N ARG A 12 -15.96 7.13 57.35
CA ARG A 12 -17.29 6.79 57.93
C ARG A 12 -18.44 7.71 57.51
N LEU A 13 -19.31 7.12 56.68
CA LEU A 13 -20.76 6.90 56.88
C LEU A 13 -21.60 8.03 57.52
N SER A 14 -22.62 8.50 56.80
CA SER A 14 -23.93 8.77 57.41
C SER A 14 -25.06 8.72 56.37
N VAL A 15 -26.05 7.90 56.69
CA VAL A 15 -27.31 7.65 56.00
C VAL A 15 -28.38 8.59 56.56
N ARG A 16 -29.26 9.16 55.73
CA ARG A 16 -30.66 9.41 56.11
C ARG A 16 -31.61 9.28 54.92
N ALA A 17 -32.62 8.44 55.13
CA ALA A 17 -33.72 8.08 54.25
C ALA A 17 -34.96 8.95 54.54
N SER A 18 -35.90 9.02 53.57
CA SER A 18 -37.38 9.06 53.70
C SER A 18 -37.97 9.39 52.31
N ILE A 19 -38.62 8.51 51.52
CA ILE A 19 -39.89 7.75 51.62
C ILE A 19 -41.05 8.46 50.86
N LEU A 20 -41.79 7.64 50.06
CA LEU A 20 -43.10 7.80 49.37
C LEU A 20 -43.08 8.49 47.98
N ALA A 21 -43.72 8.01 46.90
CA ALA A 21 -44.88 7.13 46.76
C ALA A 21 -44.99 6.46 45.35
N ILE A 22 -45.53 5.24 45.35
CA ILE A 22 -46.56 4.63 44.47
C ILE A 22 -46.63 5.06 42.99
N GLY A 23 -46.44 4.10 42.06
CA GLY A 23 -46.82 4.29 40.66
C GLY A 23 -46.47 3.12 39.72
N ALA A 24 -47.33 2.11 39.71
CA ALA A 24 -47.75 1.23 38.61
C ALA A 24 -46.95 1.15 37.26
N ILE A 25 -46.82 -0.10 36.77
CA ILE A 25 -46.83 -0.53 35.34
C ILE A 25 -45.47 -0.53 34.60
N LEU A 26 -44.88 -1.72 34.43
CA LEU A 26 -44.69 -2.45 33.14
C LEU A 26 -43.64 -3.55 33.32
N LEU A 27 -44.05 -4.80 33.12
CA LEU A 27 -43.13 -5.91 32.83
C LEU A 27 -42.55 -5.68 31.43
N SER A 28 -41.43 -4.98 31.34
CA SER A 28 -40.55 -5.06 30.18
C SER A 28 -39.53 -6.16 30.43
N ALA A 29 -39.77 -7.32 29.84
CA ALA A 29 -38.75 -8.35 29.69
C ALA A 29 -37.58 -7.75 28.92
N CYS A 30 -36.43 -7.57 29.58
CA CYS A 30 -35.17 -7.36 28.90
C CYS A 30 -34.83 -8.67 28.18
N ALA A 31 -35.18 -8.77 26.90
CA ALA A 31 -34.43 -9.65 26.02
C ALA A 31 -33.04 -9.01 25.92
N SER A 32 -32.10 -9.49 26.74
CA SER A 32 -30.68 -9.30 26.49
C SER A 32 -30.38 -9.97 25.16
N SER A 33 -30.51 -9.20 24.08
CA SER A 33 -29.82 -9.54 22.85
C SER A 33 -28.36 -9.35 23.20
N ASP A 34 -27.69 -10.46 23.50
CA ASP A 34 -26.25 -10.51 23.37
C ASP A 34 -25.94 -9.85 22.03
N LEU A 35 -25.25 -8.70 22.07
CA LEU A 35 -24.35 -8.37 20.98
C LEU A 35 -23.36 -9.53 20.98
N ALA A 36 -23.73 -10.61 20.29
CA ALA A 36 -22.79 -11.43 19.61
C ALA A 36 -21.96 -10.43 18.82
N THR A 37 -20.81 -10.10 19.42
CA THR A 37 -19.66 -9.58 18.72
C THR A 37 -19.40 -10.63 17.67
N GLN A 38 -20.08 -10.50 16.52
CA GLN A 38 -19.59 -11.09 15.32
C GLN A 38 -18.22 -10.46 15.18
N LYS A 39 -17.19 -11.26 15.47
CA LYS A 39 -15.93 -11.17 14.76
C LYS A 39 -16.30 -11.27 13.29
N VAL A 40 -16.70 -10.14 12.71
CA VAL A 40 -16.57 -9.93 11.29
C VAL A 40 -15.07 -10.01 11.10
N ASN A 41 -14.65 -11.17 10.58
CA ASN A 41 -13.34 -11.33 10.01
C ASN A 41 -13.23 -10.27 8.92
N SER A 42 -12.67 -9.10 9.27
CA SER A 42 -12.42 -8.00 8.34
C SER A 42 -11.29 -8.39 7.39
N GLN A 43 -11.57 -9.37 6.53
CA GLN A 43 -10.81 -9.71 5.34
C GLN A 43 -11.66 -9.42 4.09
N GLN A 44 -12.23 -8.21 3.99
CA GLN A 44 -12.62 -7.63 2.71
C GLN A 44 -12.48 -6.11 2.81
N VAL A 45 -11.28 -5.61 2.52
CA VAL A 45 -11.08 -4.19 2.19
C VAL A 45 -11.74 -3.98 0.82
N ASN A 46 -12.94 -3.40 0.80
CA ASN A 46 -13.63 -2.98 -0.41
C ASN A 46 -12.95 -1.77 -1.05
N ALA A 47 -11.69 -1.91 -1.46
CA ALA A 47 -11.06 -1.03 -2.43
C ALA A 47 -11.25 -1.66 -3.80
N HIS A 48 -12.17 -1.12 -4.59
CA HIS A 48 -12.32 -1.57 -5.97
C HIS A 48 -11.03 -1.20 -6.71
N CYS A 49 -10.21 -2.20 -7.05
CA CYS A 49 -8.91 -1.95 -7.66
C CYS A 49 -9.08 -1.27 -9.02
N VAL A 50 -8.22 -0.29 -9.29
CA VAL A 50 -8.12 0.30 -10.62
C VAL A 50 -7.23 -0.62 -11.44
N GLY A 51 -7.82 -1.33 -12.40
CA GLY A 51 -7.13 -2.34 -13.20
C GLY A 51 -7.36 -3.77 -12.69
N GLN A 52 -6.70 -4.72 -13.35
CA GLN A 52 -6.77 -6.16 -13.07
C GLN A 52 -5.35 -6.72 -13.00
N VAL A 53 -5.20 -7.94 -12.49
CA VAL A 53 -3.92 -8.65 -12.53
C VAL A 53 -3.63 -9.06 -13.97
N ASP A 54 -2.53 -8.56 -14.53
CA ASP A 54 -2.15 -8.87 -15.90
C ASP A 54 -1.70 -10.33 -16.04
N GLN A 55 -2.05 -10.94 -17.18
CA GLN A 55 -1.58 -12.27 -17.55
C GLN A 55 -0.38 -12.13 -18.48
N HIS A 56 0.61 -12.99 -18.28
CA HIS A 56 1.83 -13.00 -19.09
C HIS A 56 2.07 -14.42 -19.61
N SER A 57 2.36 -14.57 -20.91
CA SER A 57 2.49 -15.88 -21.56
C SER A 57 3.65 -16.73 -21.02
N ASN A 58 4.67 -16.08 -20.48
CA ASN A 58 5.86 -16.68 -19.87
C ASN A 58 5.72 -16.93 -18.36
N LEU A 59 4.51 -16.77 -17.83
CA LEU A 59 4.18 -17.03 -16.44
C LEU A 59 3.00 -17.99 -16.34
N LYS A 60 3.03 -18.85 -15.33
CA LYS A 60 1.93 -19.75 -15.00
C LYS A 60 1.32 -19.36 -13.65
N LEU A 61 0.00 -19.16 -13.63
CA LEU A 61 -0.76 -18.87 -12.41
C LEU A 61 -0.64 -20.01 -11.40
N LEU A 62 -0.41 -19.64 -10.13
CA LEU A 62 -0.46 -20.53 -8.97
C LEU A 62 -1.68 -20.14 -8.10
N PRO A 63 -2.88 -20.70 -8.38
CA PRO A 63 -4.14 -20.17 -7.83
C PRO A 63 -4.28 -20.27 -6.30
N ASN A 64 -3.54 -21.17 -5.66
CA ASN A 64 -3.61 -21.40 -4.22
C ASN A 64 -2.30 -21.06 -3.48
N ALA A 65 -1.36 -20.39 -4.16
CA ALA A 65 -0.11 -19.99 -3.53
C ALA A 65 -0.33 -18.82 -2.58
N HIS A 66 0.46 -18.79 -1.50
CA HIS A 66 0.37 -17.77 -0.48
C HIS A 66 0.98 -16.44 -0.96
N ILE A 67 0.20 -15.36 -0.85
CA ILE A 67 0.71 -14.01 -1.09
C ILE A 67 1.39 -13.54 0.21
N PRO A 68 2.68 -13.18 0.18
CA PRO A 68 3.38 -12.73 1.37
C PRO A 68 2.70 -11.53 2.04
N GLU A 69 2.74 -11.51 3.37
CA GLU A 69 2.21 -10.41 4.15
C GLU A 69 2.85 -9.07 3.73
N GLY A 70 2.01 -8.03 3.69
CA GLY A 70 2.43 -6.68 3.36
C GLY A 70 2.65 -6.39 1.88
N VAL A 71 2.41 -7.34 0.98
CA VAL A 71 2.43 -7.13 -0.48
C VAL A 71 1.14 -6.47 -0.96
N VAL A 72 -0.01 -7.02 -0.57
CA VAL A 72 -1.32 -6.39 -0.75
C VAL A 72 -1.61 -5.54 0.47
N GLN A 73 -2.03 -4.29 0.26
CA GLN A 73 -2.12 -3.29 1.30
C GLN A 73 -3.44 -2.50 1.23
N PRO A 74 -3.89 -1.94 2.38
CA PRO A 74 -5.00 -1.00 2.40
C PRO A 74 -4.71 0.27 1.59
N VAL A 75 -5.78 0.99 1.25
CA VAL A 75 -5.73 2.31 0.61
C VAL A 75 -4.78 3.23 1.38
N GLY A 76 -3.89 3.91 0.65
CA GLY A 76 -2.97 4.89 1.19
C GLY A 76 -1.62 4.34 1.67
N GLN A 77 -1.41 3.03 1.69
CA GLN A 77 -0.16 2.42 2.17
C GLN A 77 0.84 2.03 1.07
N GLY A 78 0.50 2.25 -0.20
CA GLY A 78 1.28 1.76 -1.33
C GLY A 78 1.21 0.23 -1.45
N GLY A 79 2.12 -0.39 -2.21
CA GLY A 79 2.04 -1.83 -2.49
C GLY A 79 0.99 -2.18 -3.55
N LEU A 80 0.45 -3.40 -3.49
CA LEU A 80 -0.55 -3.89 -4.45
C LEU A 80 -1.98 -3.74 -3.90
N CYS A 81 -2.94 -3.46 -4.79
CA CYS A 81 -4.36 -3.38 -4.42
C CYS A 81 -5.00 -4.77 -4.33
N THR A 82 -4.66 -5.63 -5.28
CA THR A 82 -4.97 -7.05 -5.32
C THR A 82 -3.78 -7.76 -5.97
N ALA A 83 -3.67 -9.07 -5.82
CA ALA A 83 -2.58 -9.79 -6.43
C ALA A 83 -2.89 -11.26 -6.69
N GLN A 84 -2.10 -11.86 -7.58
CA GLN A 84 -2.01 -13.31 -7.76
C GLN A 84 -0.54 -13.72 -7.80
N VAL A 85 -0.28 -14.97 -7.46
CA VAL A 85 1.07 -15.56 -7.49
C VAL A 85 1.24 -16.31 -8.80
N PHE A 86 2.39 -16.13 -9.44
CA PHE A 86 2.77 -16.82 -10.66
C PHE A 86 4.15 -17.43 -10.51
N VAL A 87 4.45 -18.42 -11.34
CA VAL A 87 5.81 -18.93 -11.54
C VAL A 87 6.27 -18.63 -12.96
N ALA A 88 7.52 -18.16 -13.10
CA ALA A 88 8.13 -17.97 -14.41
C ALA A 88 8.36 -19.32 -15.10
N THR A 89 7.87 -19.50 -16.33
CA THR A 89 8.06 -20.76 -17.08
C THR A 89 9.34 -20.75 -17.91
N GLU A 90 9.90 -19.57 -18.13
CA GLU A 90 11.17 -19.32 -18.82
C GLU A 90 11.82 -18.06 -18.22
N ASP A 91 13.04 -17.74 -18.63
CA ASP A 91 13.73 -16.56 -18.14
C ASP A 91 13.07 -15.26 -18.66
N VAL A 92 12.68 -14.37 -17.74
CA VAL A 92 11.92 -13.15 -18.06
C VAL A 92 12.74 -11.90 -17.78
N THR A 93 12.84 -10.99 -18.75
CA THR A 93 13.47 -9.69 -18.46
C THR A 93 12.56 -8.83 -17.57
N ILE A 94 13.11 -8.34 -16.46
CA ILE A 94 12.43 -7.43 -15.53
C ILE A 94 13.30 -6.21 -15.24
N TRP A 95 12.65 -5.11 -14.89
CA TRP A 95 13.25 -3.79 -14.73
C TRP A 95 12.92 -3.19 -13.37
N ARG A 96 13.90 -2.47 -12.80
CA ARG A 96 13.73 -1.77 -11.53
C ARG A 96 14.50 -0.47 -11.52
N ALA A 97 13.82 0.62 -11.20
CA ALA A 97 14.47 1.86 -10.80
C ALA A 97 14.94 1.76 -9.35
N TRP A 98 16.12 2.30 -9.05
CA TRP A 98 16.74 2.22 -7.73
C TRP A 98 17.59 3.47 -7.43
N ASN A 99 18.07 3.57 -6.19
CA ASN A 99 18.86 4.70 -5.70
C ASN A 99 20.35 4.33 -5.65
N SER A 100 21.19 5.02 -6.42
CA SER A 100 22.64 4.83 -6.45
C SER A 100 23.32 5.02 -5.09
N GLU A 101 22.81 5.92 -4.24
CA GLU A 101 23.35 6.22 -2.91
C GLU A 101 23.14 5.06 -1.92
N TYR A 102 22.22 4.15 -2.23
CA TYR A 102 21.99 2.94 -1.43
C TYR A 102 21.97 1.70 -2.32
N ASN A 103 23.15 1.09 -2.51
CA ASN A 103 23.33 -0.11 -3.34
C ASN A 103 22.44 -1.30 -2.90
N GLY A 104 22.04 -1.36 -1.62
CA GLY A 104 21.08 -2.34 -1.13
C GLY A 104 19.70 -2.26 -1.81
N SER A 105 19.35 -1.10 -2.39
CA SER A 105 18.12 -0.90 -3.14
C SER A 105 18.15 -1.46 -4.57
N LYS A 106 19.33 -1.77 -5.12
CA LYS A 106 19.49 -2.22 -6.52
C LYS A 106 18.67 -3.45 -6.83
N LEU A 107 18.75 -4.47 -5.97
CA LEU A 107 18.00 -5.74 -6.10
C LEU A 107 16.91 -5.85 -5.03
N GLY A 108 16.14 -4.77 -4.86
CA GLY A 108 14.99 -4.76 -3.96
C GLY A 108 13.82 -5.60 -4.49
N LYS A 109 12.68 -5.53 -3.81
CA LYS A 109 11.56 -6.46 -4.04
C LYS A 109 10.64 -6.08 -5.21
N TRP A 110 10.59 -4.81 -5.58
CA TRP A 110 9.60 -4.27 -6.53
C TRP A 110 10.22 -4.06 -7.93
N TRP A 111 9.58 -4.64 -8.95
CA TRP A 111 10.04 -4.67 -10.34
C TRP A 111 8.89 -4.44 -11.32
N THR A 112 9.21 -4.31 -12.60
CA THR A 112 8.26 -4.12 -13.72
C THR A 112 8.68 -4.99 -14.90
N PHE A 113 7.74 -5.45 -15.72
CA PHE A 113 8.05 -6.23 -16.93
C PHE A 113 8.62 -5.36 -18.05
N ASN A 114 8.07 -4.17 -18.20
CA ASN A 114 8.42 -3.27 -19.29
C ASN A 114 9.48 -2.27 -18.83
N LYS A 115 10.42 -1.97 -19.72
CA LYS A 115 11.39 -0.90 -19.48
C LYS A 115 10.64 0.41 -19.18
N PRO A 116 10.95 1.11 -18.08
CA PRO A 116 10.37 2.42 -17.80
C PRO A 116 10.62 3.41 -18.95
N LEU A 117 9.57 4.12 -19.37
CA LEU A 117 9.62 5.14 -20.42
C LEU A 117 9.04 6.47 -19.91
N GLY A 118 9.54 7.58 -20.46
CA GLY A 118 9.09 8.93 -20.10
C GLY A 118 9.80 9.49 -18.87
N SER A 119 9.18 10.47 -18.22
CA SER A 119 9.77 11.16 -17.07
C SER A 119 9.76 10.32 -15.80
N ILE A 120 10.72 10.56 -14.90
CA ILE A 120 10.75 9.93 -13.56
C ILE A 120 9.44 10.19 -12.81
N SER A 121 8.89 11.40 -12.90
CA SER A 121 7.61 11.75 -12.27
C SER A 121 6.43 10.92 -12.80
N LYS A 122 6.40 10.63 -14.11
CA LYS A 122 5.40 9.73 -14.70
C LYS A 122 5.58 8.31 -14.14
N TYR A 123 6.81 7.79 -14.17
CA TYR A 123 7.10 6.46 -13.66
C TYR A 123 6.72 6.29 -12.17
N ARG A 124 7.01 7.30 -11.33
CA ARG A 124 6.60 7.31 -9.92
C ARG A 124 5.10 7.27 -9.74
N ARG A 125 4.35 8.07 -10.50
CA ARG A 125 2.89 8.07 -10.45
C ARG A 125 2.32 6.72 -10.86
N GLU A 126 2.82 6.16 -11.96
CA GLU A 126 2.32 4.89 -12.50
C GLU A 126 2.64 3.71 -11.58
N ASN A 127 3.77 3.73 -10.86
CA ASN A 127 4.16 2.65 -9.94
C ASN A 127 3.91 2.99 -8.46
N VAL A 128 3.21 4.10 -8.20
CA VAL A 128 2.86 4.58 -6.85
C VAL A 128 4.09 4.65 -5.91
N ILE A 129 5.20 5.19 -6.41
CA ILE A 129 6.47 5.30 -5.68
C ILE A 129 6.60 6.70 -5.09
N CYS A 130 6.29 6.84 -3.80
CA CYS A 130 6.48 8.11 -3.09
C CYS A 130 7.94 8.60 -3.19
N PRO A 131 8.17 9.91 -3.32
CA PRO A 131 9.52 10.47 -3.33
C PRO A 131 10.37 10.04 -2.13
N SER A 132 9.75 9.96 -0.95
CA SER A 132 10.37 9.53 0.31
C SER A 132 10.81 8.06 0.33
N TYR A 133 10.25 7.20 -0.52
CA TYR A 133 10.61 5.78 -0.55
C TYR A 133 11.97 5.54 -1.18
N SER A 134 12.31 6.30 -2.22
CA SER A 134 13.57 6.14 -2.94
C SER A 134 13.80 7.32 -3.89
N PRO A 135 14.97 7.98 -3.87
CA PRO A 135 15.40 8.89 -4.94
C PRO A 135 15.87 8.05 -6.14
N LEU A 136 14.98 7.89 -7.12
CA LEU A 136 15.22 7.06 -8.31
C LEU A 136 16.13 7.79 -9.30
N ASP A 137 17.35 7.30 -9.47
CA ASP A 137 18.38 7.87 -10.36
C ASP A 137 19.05 6.82 -11.26
N MET A 138 18.91 5.53 -10.93
CA MET A 138 19.45 4.41 -11.67
C MET A 138 18.35 3.44 -12.11
N LEU A 139 18.63 2.67 -13.15
CA LEU A 139 17.82 1.56 -13.61
C LEU A 139 18.66 0.28 -13.63
N VAL A 140 18.05 -0.86 -13.35
CA VAL A 140 18.64 -2.17 -13.59
C VAL A 140 17.65 -3.04 -14.36
N SER A 141 18.18 -3.77 -15.34
CA SER A 141 17.49 -4.86 -16.04
C SER A 141 18.13 -6.16 -15.61
N CYS A 142 17.35 -7.19 -15.30
CA CYS A 142 17.87 -8.53 -15.04
C CYS A 142 17.00 -9.58 -15.73
N LYS A 143 17.52 -10.80 -15.89
CA LYS A 143 16.74 -11.99 -16.20
C LYS A 143 16.24 -12.61 -14.89
N LEU A 144 14.93 -12.64 -14.70
CA LEU A 144 14.26 -13.43 -13.69
C LEU A 144 14.35 -14.90 -14.11
N LYS A 145 14.92 -15.75 -13.27
CA LYS A 145 15.12 -17.17 -13.58
C LYS A 145 13.78 -17.90 -13.74
N ALA A 146 13.70 -18.82 -14.70
CA ALA A 146 12.63 -19.80 -14.77
C ALA A 146 12.49 -20.55 -13.43
N GLY A 147 11.26 -20.89 -13.06
CA GLY A 147 10.91 -21.50 -11.77
C GLY A 147 10.79 -20.50 -10.61
N THR A 148 11.09 -19.22 -10.81
CA THR A 148 10.92 -18.20 -9.76
C THR A 148 9.45 -17.85 -9.57
N GLU A 149 8.98 -17.89 -8.31
CA GLU A 149 7.67 -17.36 -7.93
C GLU A 149 7.69 -15.83 -7.80
N VAL A 150 6.66 -15.20 -8.33
CA VAL A 150 6.44 -13.75 -8.26
C VAL A 150 5.00 -13.44 -7.93
N VAL A 151 4.78 -12.30 -7.29
CA VAL A 151 3.43 -11.78 -7.02
C VAL A 151 3.18 -10.58 -7.92
N ILE A 152 2.06 -10.58 -8.65
CA ILE A 152 1.72 -9.55 -9.63
C ILE A 152 0.37 -8.94 -9.28
N GLY A 153 0.26 -7.62 -9.45
CA GLY A 153 -1.02 -6.94 -9.36
C GLY A 153 -0.93 -5.43 -9.60
N PRO A 154 -2.09 -4.75 -9.75
CA PRO A 154 -2.15 -3.31 -9.88
C PRO A 154 -1.77 -2.60 -8.57
N GLY A 155 -1.18 -1.41 -8.69
CA GLY A 155 -0.72 -0.62 -7.55
C GLY A 155 -1.86 -0.06 -6.69
N GLN A 156 -1.73 -0.17 -5.37
CA GLN A 156 -2.58 0.52 -4.39
C GLN A 156 -2.18 1.99 -4.27
N SER A 157 -3.10 2.88 -3.88
CA SER A 157 -2.78 4.27 -3.58
C SER A 157 -1.77 4.40 -2.43
N ALA A 158 -1.01 5.51 -2.40
CA ALA A 158 -0.06 5.80 -1.34
C ALA A 158 -0.17 7.25 -0.86
N GLN A 159 -0.27 7.44 0.46
CA GLN A 159 -0.14 8.73 1.12
C GLN A 159 1.36 9.03 1.29
N CYS A 160 1.88 9.94 0.48
CA CYS A 160 3.31 10.22 0.44
C CYS A 160 3.75 11.34 1.39
N SER A 161 2.83 12.25 1.72
CA SER A 161 2.97 13.28 2.76
C SER A 161 1.58 13.69 3.24
N GLU A 162 1.46 14.64 4.17
CA GLU A 162 0.15 15.18 4.59
C GLU A 162 -0.68 15.75 3.42
N TYR A 163 -0.01 16.34 2.42
CA TYR A 163 -0.67 17.07 1.32
C TYR A 163 -0.54 16.40 -0.05
N PHE A 164 0.03 15.19 -0.10
CA PHE A 164 0.31 14.53 -1.37
C PHE A 164 0.04 13.02 -1.33
N THR A 165 -0.80 12.57 -2.25
CA THR A 165 -1.21 11.18 -2.41
C THR A 165 -1.09 10.79 -3.87
N TYR A 166 -0.49 9.63 -4.14
CA TYR A 166 -0.67 8.98 -5.44
C TYR A 166 -1.96 8.15 -5.42
N PRO A 167 -2.84 8.28 -6.43
CA PRO A 167 -4.00 7.41 -6.55
C PRO A 167 -3.56 5.97 -6.85
N ALA A 168 -4.49 5.02 -6.70
CA ALA A 168 -4.28 3.66 -7.16
C ALA A 168 -4.00 3.64 -8.68
N SER A 169 -3.23 2.66 -9.13
CA SER A 169 -2.74 2.59 -10.50
C SER A 169 -3.08 1.26 -11.15
N LYS A 170 -3.52 1.31 -12.40
CA LYS A 170 -3.70 0.11 -13.25
C LYS A 170 -2.40 -0.56 -13.66
N THR A 171 -1.25 0.09 -13.46
CA THR A 171 0.04 -0.48 -13.80
C THR A 171 0.34 -1.65 -12.88
N ASN A 172 0.54 -2.82 -13.46
CA ASN A 172 0.94 -4.01 -12.72
C ASN A 172 2.42 -3.90 -12.30
N GLN A 173 2.67 -4.22 -11.04
CA GLN A 173 4.01 -4.33 -10.47
C GLN A 173 4.31 -5.79 -10.14
N ILE A 174 5.59 -6.13 -10.12
CA ILE A 174 6.09 -7.46 -9.78
C ILE A 174 6.76 -7.37 -8.42
N TYR A 175 6.33 -8.22 -7.49
CA TYR A 175 7.03 -8.45 -6.24
C TYR A 175 7.83 -9.75 -6.33
N VAL A 176 9.14 -9.64 -6.09
CA VAL A 176 10.08 -10.76 -6.04
C VAL A 176 10.65 -10.82 -4.63
N ALA A 177 10.30 -11.85 -3.86
CA ALA A 177 10.64 -11.95 -2.44
C ALA A 177 12.16 -11.94 -2.20
N ASP A 178 12.90 -12.68 -3.02
CA ASP A 178 14.35 -12.80 -2.98
C ASP A 178 14.97 -12.55 -4.36
N ALA A 179 14.92 -11.30 -4.81
CA ALA A 179 15.47 -10.93 -6.10
C ALA A 179 16.97 -11.22 -6.20
N LYS A 180 17.74 -11.12 -5.11
CA LYS A 180 19.19 -11.34 -5.12
C LYS A 180 19.57 -12.73 -5.61
N ASN A 181 18.81 -13.75 -5.25
CA ASN A 181 19.05 -15.13 -5.66
C ASN A 181 18.23 -15.57 -6.88
N SER A 182 17.21 -14.81 -7.25
CA SER A 182 16.25 -15.19 -8.30
C SER A 182 16.50 -14.53 -9.66
N VAL A 183 17.49 -13.63 -9.76
CA VAL A 183 17.83 -12.97 -11.02
C VAL A 183 19.27 -13.23 -11.46
N THR A 184 19.51 -13.13 -12.77
CA THR A 184 20.81 -13.25 -13.45
C THR A 184 20.96 -12.15 -14.50
N GLU A 185 22.13 -12.11 -15.15
CA GLU A 185 22.39 -11.26 -16.33
C GLU A 185 21.97 -9.80 -16.13
N CYS A 186 22.31 -9.25 -14.96
CA CYS A 186 21.90 -7.90 -14.60
C CYS A 186 22.76 -6.84 -15.30
N GLN A 187 22.10 -5.91 -15.97
CA GLN A 187 22.70 -4.72 -16.58
C GLN A 187 22.18 -3.45 -15.90
N THR A 188 23.09 -2.60 -15.46
CA THR A 188 22.79 -1.30 -14.86
C THR A 188 22.80 -0.20 -15.92
N TYR A 189 21.89 0.77 -15.77
CA TYR A 189 21.82 1.99 -16.56
C TYR A 189 21.73 3.19 -15.63
N ASP A 190 22.32 4.28 -16.09
CA ASP A 190 22.34 5.60 -15.48
C ASP A 190 21.25 6.50 -16.08
N GLY A 191 20.53 7.23 -15.22
CA GLY A 191 19.64 8.29 -15.67
C GLY A 191 20.44 9.46 -16.24
N ARG A 192 20.32 9.73 -17.54
CA ARG A 192 20.92 10.90 -18.20
C ARG A 192 19.85 11.90 -18.61
N PHE A 193 20.16 13.19 -18.51
CA PHE A 193 19.26 14.25 -18.93
C PHE A 193 19.00 14.19 -20.44
N SER A 194 17.73 14.34 -20.82
CA SER A 194 17.30 14.56 -22.20
C SER A 194 16.23 15.63 -22.20
N TRP A 195 16.51 16.76 -22.84
CA TRP A 195 15.55 17.86 -22.98
C TRP A 195 14.42 17.46 -23.94
N GLN A 196 13.19 17.72 -23.55
CA GLN A 196 11.99 17.48 -24.36
C GLN A 196 11.38 18.83 -24.73
N THR A 197 10.76 18.91 -25.91
CA THR A 197 10.01 20.11 -26.33
C THR A 197 8.79 20.30 -25.44
N GLU A 198 8.47 21.54 -25.08
CA GLU A 198 7.24 21.84 -24.34
C GLU A 198 6.00 21.37 -25.13
N PRO A 199 5.00 20.76 -24.48
CA PRO A 199 3.73 20.46 -25.13
C PRO A 199 3.08 21.77 -25.58
N THR A 200 2.87 21.97 -26.88
CA THR A 200 2.10 23.12 -27.40
C THR A 200 0.63 22.96 -27.03
N GLN A 201 0.26 23.33 -25.81
CA GLN A 201 -1.14 23.46 -25.41
C GLN A 201 -1.67 24.76 -25.99
N LYS A 202 -2.35 24.69 -27.13
CA LYS A 202 -3.21 25.80 -27.60
C LYS A 202 -4.35 25.94 -26.59
N VAL A 203 -4.18 26.81 -25.60
CA VAL A 203 -5.28 27.29 -24.79
C VAL A 203 -6.15 28.12 -25.72
N GLN A 204 -7.27 27.56 -26.18
CA GLN A 204 -8.34 28.36 -26.77
C GLN A 204 -8.88 29.24 -25.65
N ALA A 205 -8.58 30.53 -25.73
CA ALA A 205 -9.24 31.53 -24.91
C ALA A 205 -10.74 31.47 -25.21
N THR A 206 -11.52 31.02 -24.23
CA THR A 206 -12.97 31.25 -24.21
C THR A 206 -13.20 32.72 -23.90
N ASP A 207 -13.03 33.58 -24.90
CA ASP A 207 -13.71 34.86 -24.93
C ASP A 207 -15.19 34.57 -25.19
N SER A 208 -16.00 34.62 -24.14
CA SER A 208 -17.45 34.70 -24.28
C SER A 208 -18.00 35.62 -23.20
N LYS A 209 -17.94 36.91 -23.56
CA LYS A 209 -18.99 37.92 -23.36
C LYS A 209 -20.02 37.60 -22.26
N LEU A 210 -19.86 38.26 -21.11
CA LEU A 210 -21.02 38.76 -20.38
C LEU A 210 -21.37 40.13 -20.98
N GLN A 211 -22.45 40.16 -21.76
CA GLN A 211 -23.28 41.35 -21.92
C GLN A 211 -24.32 41.35 -20.80
#